data_AF-A0A7S3LB43-F1
#
_entry.id   AF-A0A7S3LB43-F1
#
_cell.length_a   1.000
_cell.length_b   1.000
_cell.length_c   1.000
_cell.angle_alpha   90.00
_cell.angle_beta   90.00
_cell.angle_gamma   90.00
#
_symmetry.space_group_name_H-M   'P 1'
#
loop_
_entity.id
_entity.type
_entity.pdbx_description
1 polymer ?
#
loop_
_entity_poly.entity_id
_entity_poly.type
_entity_poly.pdbx_seq_one_letter_code
_entity_poly.pdbx_strand_id
1 'polypeptide(L)'
;VDARELSHYFIARTAAPEDFKMTASGTYDRRDGVSDRETYDALKDAWKAMKFAKEQMHAIKSVTAALLHASNLNFVEDGDAADLDPTNVHLTPVCHLLGVSDVELNEALCRQYIQAGREGVVQRQLDGEKAYKSLEALIKAIYGGLFSYLVHRINDSISYKDNENTDAWRRPVASIGVLD
;
A
#
# COMPACT_ATOMS: atom_id res chain seq x y z
N VAL A 1 -15.38 7.06 -10.93
CA VAL A 1 -15.17 5.63 -10.62
C VAL A 1 -16.53 4.97 -10.52
N ASP A 2 -16.68 3.70 -10.97
CA ASP A 2 -17.95 2.98 -10.86
C ASP A 2 -18.25 2.69 -9.38
N ALA A 3 -19.49 2.91 -8.94
CA ALA A 3 -19.90 2.70 -7.56
C ALA A 3 -19.76 1.22 -7.13
N ARG A 4 -19.90 0.28 -8.08
CA ARG A 4 -19.73 -1.16 -7.82
C ARG A 4 -18.28 -1.52 -7.50
N GLU A 5 -17.35 -0.85 -8.16
CA GLU A 5 -15.91 -1.05 -7.96
C GLU A 5 -15.48 -0.53 -6.59
N LEU A 6 -15.98 0.63 -6.16
CA LEU A 6 -15.67 1.19 -4.83
C LEU A 6 -16.16 0.31 -3.68
N SER A 7 -17.33 -0.34 -3.83
CA SER A 7 -17.86 -1.25 -2.82
C SER A 7 -16.96 -2.46 -2.55
N HIS A 8 -16.23 -2.95 -3.56
CA HIS A 8 -15.26 -4.05 -3.37
C HIS A 8 -14.10 -3.65 -2.45
N TYR A 9 -13.85 -2.35 -2.33
CA TYR A 9 -12.77 -1.78 -1.54
C TYR A 9 -13.26 -1.15 -0.23
N PHE A 10 -14.53 -1.36 0.15
CA PHE A 10 -15.15 -0.77 1.35
C PHE A 10 -15.13 0.77 1.38
N ILE A 11 -15.01 1.39 0.21
CA ILE A 11 -15.07 2.85 0.05
C ILE A 11 -16.51 3.23 -0.29
N ALA A 12 -17.15 4.03 0.57
CA ALA A 12 -18.50 4.51 0.31
C ALA A 12 -18.54 5.44 -0.90
N ARG A 13 -19.64 5.45 -1.64
CA ARG A 13 -19.81 6.37 -2.80
C ARG A 13 -19.75 7.84 -2.40
N THR A 14 -20.10 8.15 -1.16
CA THR A 14 -20.06 9.50 -0.58
C THR A 14 -18.73 9.81 0.08
N ALA A 15 -17.80 8.84 0.15
CA ALA A 15 -16.51 9.07 0.79
C ALA A 15 -15.72 10.12 0.01
N ALA A 16 -15.22 11.10 0.75
CA ALA A 16 -14.33 12.14 0.24
C ALA A 16 -12.88 11.82 0.63
N PRO A 17 -11.88 12.40 -0.06
CA PRO A 17 -10.48 12.30 0.35
C PRO A 17 -10.25 12.79 1.80
N GLU A 18 -11.08 13.71 2.28
CA GLU A 18 -11.03 14.26 3.63
C GLU A 18 -11.38 13.23 4.72
N ASP A 19 -12.12 12.17 4.37
CA ASP A 19 -12.54 11.13 5.31
C ASP A 19 -11.38 10.21 5.73
N PHE A 20 -10.23 10.28 5.05
CA PHE A 20 -9.05 9.47 5.36
C PHE A 20 -7.91 10.36 5.86
N LYS A 21 -7.37 10.04 7.05
CA LYS A 21 -6.28 10.82 7.69
C LYS A 21 -5.06 10.96 6.77
N MET A 22 -4.76 9.95 5.94
CA MET A 22 -3.64 9.99 5.00
C MET A 22 -3.76 11.09 3.92
N THR A 23 -4.98 11.47 3.55
CA THR A 23 -5.27 12.45 2.49
C THR A 23 -5.88 13.75 3.02
N ALA A 24 -6.13 13.84 4.32
CA ALA A 24 -6.72 15.01 5.00
C ALA A 24 -5.76 16.21 5.17
N SER A 25 -4.51 16.14 4.69
CA SER A 25 -3.51 17.22 4.80
C SER A 25 -3.84 18.51 4.01
N GLY A 26 -5.00 18.58 3.37
CA GLY A 26 -5.39 19.74 2.54
C GLY A 26 -4.63 19.83 1.21
N THR A 27 -3.85 18.80 0.85
CA THR A 27 -3.08 18.72 -0.40
C THR A 27 -3.75 17.84 -1.45
N TYR A 28 -5.01 17.44 -1.22
CA TYR A 28 -5.81 16.70 -2.19
C TYR A 28 -6.35 17.60 -3.31
N ASP A 29 -6.47 18.91 -3.08
CA ASP A 29 -6.84 19.86 -4.12
C ASP A 29 -5.63 20.18 -4.99
N ARG A 30 -5.69 19.69 -6.23
CA ARG A 30 -4.64 19.85 -7.22
C ARG A 30 -4.61 21.30 -7.72
N ARG A 31 -3.59 22.04 -7.28
CA ARG A 31 -3.36 23.44 -7.70
C ARG A 31 -2.96 23.61 -9.17
N ASP A 32 -2.65 22.51 -9.87
CA ASP A 32 -2.26 22.50 -11.27
C ASP A 32 -3.45 22.37 -12.24
N GLY A 33 -4.68 22.28 -11.73
CA GLY A 33 -5.90 22.24 -12.55
C GLY A 33 -6.14 20.91 -13.26
N VAL A 34 -5.36 19.87 -12.93
CA VAL A 34 -5.52 18.54 -13.55
C VAL A 34 -6.58 17.74 -12.81
N SER A 35 -7.49 17.12 -13.57
CA SER A 35 -8.53 16.27 -12.99
C SER A 35 -7.97 14.91 -12.58
N ASP A 36 -8.16 14.51 -11.32
CA ASP A 36 -7.83 13.15 -10.85
C ASP A 36 -8.62 12.08 -11.59
N ARG A 37 -9.83 12.40 -12.03
CA ARG A 37 -10.64 11.48 -12.84
C ARG A 37 -9.96 11.18 -14.18
N GLU A 38 -9.52 12.22 -14.88
CA GLU A 38 -8.82 12.07 -16.16
C GLU A 38 -7.47 11.36 -15.98
N THR A 39 -6.73 11.70 -14.92
CA THR A 39 -5.46 11.03 -14.56
C THR A 39 -5.68 9.54 -14.28
N TYR A 40 -6.77 9.19 -13.59
CA TYR A 40 -7.13 7.80 -13.33
C TYR A 40 -7.55 7.04 -14.60
N ASP A 41 -8.26 7.71 -15.53
CA ASP A 41 -8.59 7.11 -16.82
C ASP A 41 -7.33 6.83 -17.66
N ALA A 42 -6.38 7.78 -17.69
CA ALA A 42 -5.07 7.59 -18.32
C ALA A 42 -4.27 6.45 -17.68
N LEU A 43 -4.29 6.31 -16.35
CA LEU A 43 -3.65 5.20 -15.64
C LEU A 43 -4.21 3.84 -16.07
N LYS A 44 -5.54 3.72 -16.20
CA LYS A 44 -6.17 2.47 -16.66
C LYS A 44 -5.74 2.11 -18.08
N ASP A 45 -5.62 3.10 -18.96
CA ASP A 45 -5.17 2.87 -20.33
C ASP A 45 -3.69 2.48 -20.39
N ALA A 46 -2.84 3.08 -19.54
CA ALA A 46 -1.45 2.67 -19.38
C ALA A 46 -1.33 1.21 -18.89
N TRP A 47 -2.13 0.79 -17.89
CA TRP A 47 -2.16 -0.61 -17.45
C TRP A 47 -2.56 -1.58 -18.56
N LYS A 48 -3.53 -1.22 -19.42
CA LYS A 48 -3.89 -2.04 -20.59
C LYS A 48 -2.74 -2.14 -21.58
N ALA A 49 -2.06 -1.03 -21.89
CA ALA A 49 -0.93 -0.99 -22.80
C ALA A 49 0.23 -1.88 -22.29
N MET A 50 0.50 -1.85 -20.99
CA MET A 50 1.52 -2.68 -20.32
C MET A 50 1.05 -4.11 -20.02
N LYS A 51 -0.16 -4.49 -20.45
CA LYS A 51 -0.75 -5.84 -20.28
C LYS A 51 -0.80 -6.31 -18.81
N PHE A 52 -1.12 -5.40 -17.89
CA PHE A 52 -1.42 -5.80 -16.52
C PHE A 52 -2.63 -6.73 -16.50
N ALA A 53 -2.54 -7.84 -15.75
CA ALA A 53 -3.68 -8.72 -15.54
C ALA A 53 -4.73 -8.03 -14.67
N LYS A 54 -6.01 -8.40 -14.80
CA LYS A 54 -7.10 -7.81 -14.01
C LYS A 54 -6.88 -8.03 -12.51
N GLU A 55 -6.36 -9.20 -12.17
CA GLU A 55 -6.02 -9.62 -10.81
C GLU A 55 -4.90 -8.73 -10.23
N GLN A 56 -3.91 -8.35 -11.05
CA GLN A 56 -2.83 -7.44 -10.66
C GLN A 56 -3.38 -6.04 -10.40
N MET A 57 -4.22 -5.51 -11.30
CA MET A 57 -4.87 -4.21 -11.11
C MET A 57 -5.75 -4.22 -9.85
N HIS A 58 -6.48 -5.31 -9.61
CA HIS A 58 -7.31 -5.46 -8.43
C HIS A 58 -6.46 -5.47 -7.17
N ALA A 59 -5.35 -6.23 -7.13
CA ALA A 59 -4.44 -6.27 -6.00
C ALA A 59 -3.83 -4.89 -5.68
N ILE A 60 -3.38 -4.14 -6.69
CA ILE A 60 -2.84 -2.78 -6.51
C ILE A 60 -3.90 -1.86 -5.87
N LYS A 61 -5.13 -1.93 -6.36
CA LYS A 61 -6.26 -1.16 -5.80
C LYS A 61 -6.61 -1.61 -4.38
N SER A 62 -6.62 -2.92 -4.11
CA SER A 62 -6.86 -3.48 -2.76
C SER A 62 -5.84 -2.97 -1.76
N VAL A 63 -4.55 -2.99 -2.10
CA VAL A 63 -3.49 -2.48 -1.24
C VAL A 63 -3.66 -0.97 -1.01
N THR A 64 -3.96 -0.20 -2.06
CA THR A 64 -4.16 1.25 -1.94
C THR A 64 -5.35 1.59 -1.03
N ALA A 65 -6.47 0.89 -1.18
CA ALA A 65 -7.64 1.04 -0.32
C ALA A 65 -7.36 0.61 1.13
N ALA A 66 -6.58 -0.46 1.31
CA ALA A 66 -6.16 -0.89 2.64
C ALA A 66 -5.32 0.19 3.35
N LEU A 67 -4.43 0.88 2.63
CA LEU A 67 -3.64 1.98 3.19
C LEU A 67 -4.51 3.18 3.61
N LEU A 68 -5.53 3.52 2.81
CA LEU A 68 -6.50 4.55 3.16
C LEU A 68 -7.22 4.20 4.47
N HIS A 69 -7.78 2.99 4.57
CA HIS A 69 -8.44 2.52 5.78
C HIS A 69 -7.47 2.41 6.98
N ALA A 70 -6.25 1.92 6.76
CA ALA A 70 -5.22 1.78 7.79
C ALA A 70 -4.89 3.12 8.43
N SER A 71 -4.91 4.21 7.66
CA SER A 71 -4.67 5.56 8.18
C SER A 71 -5.70 6.02 9.21
N ASN A 72 -6.91 5.46 9.18
CA ASN A 72 -7.98 5.77 10.12
C ASN A 72 -8.06 4.82 11.31
N LEU A 73 -7.15 3.85 11.41
CA LEU A 73 -7.06 3.01 12.61
C LEU A 73 -6.72 3.86 13.84
N ASN A 74 -7.21 3.40 14.98
CA ASN A 74 -7.05 4.05 16.27
C ASN A 74 -6.76 2.97 17.31
N PHE A 75 -6.10 3.37 18.39
CA PHE A 75 -5.72 2.48 19.48
C PHE A 75 -6.48 2.86 20.75
N VAL A 76 -6.78 1.85 21.58
CA VAL A 76 -7.28 2.01 22.94
C VAL A 76 -6.09 1.81 23.88
N GLU A 77 -5.89 2.73 24.81
CA GLU A 77 -4.80 2.67 25.79
C GLU A 77 -5.32 2.14 27.13
N ASP A 78 -4.59 1.19 27.72
CA ASP A 78 -4.76 0.70 29.08
C ASP A 78 -3.42 0.80 29.82
N GLY A 79 -3.26 1.88 30.59
CA GLY A 79 -1.99 2.21 31.24
C GLY A 79 -0.88 2.48 30.23
N ASP A 80 0.19 1.67 30.27
CA ASP A 80 1.34 1.78 29.37
C ASP A 80 1.24 0.86 28.13
N ALA A 81 0.11 0.19 27.95
CA ALA A 81 -0.16 -0.70 26.82
C ALA A 81 -1.25 -0.12 25.92
N ALA A 82 -1.11 -0.32 24.62
CA ALA A 82 -2.12 -0.01 23.63
C ALA A 82 -2.53 -1.27 22.87
N ASP A 83 -3.81 -1.35 22.50
CA ASP A 83 -4.35 -2.35 21.59
C ASP A 83 -5.15 -1.64 20.48
N LEU A 84 -5.26 -2.25 19.31
CA LEU A 84 -6.15 -1.77 18.25
C LEU A 84 -7.58 -1.70 18.76
N ASP A 85 -8.28 -0.60 18.44
CA ASP A 85 -9.70 -0.46 18.78
C ASP A 85 -10.55 -1.47 17.98
N PRO A 86 -11.15 -2.48 18.64
CA PRO A 86 -11.95 -3.48 17.95
C PRO A 86 -13.28 -2.93 17.41
N THR A 87 -13.70 -1.74 17.87
CA THR A 87 -14.92 -1.07 17.41
C THR A 87 -14.68 -0.19 16.19
N ASN A 88 -13.42 -0.02 15.77
CA ASN A 88 -13.09 0.81 14.63
C ASN A 88 -13.60 0.18 13.32
N VAL A 89 -14.48 0.91 12.63
CA VAL A 89 -15.11 0.48 11.38
C VAL A 89 -14.12 0.20 10.24
N HIS A 90 -12.90 0.73 10.32
CA HIS A 90 -11.85 0.53 9.30
C HIS A 90 -11.00 -0.73 9.55
N LEU A 91 -11.08 -1.35 10.73
CA LEU A 91 -10.33 -2.57 11.04
C LEU A 91 -10.73 -3.73 10.12
N THR A 92 -12.02 -3.99 9.98
CA THR A 92 -12.52 -5.08 9.11
C THR A 92 -12.11 -4.91 7.64
N PRO A 93 -12.26 -3.72 7.02
CA PRO A 93 -11.70 -3.47 5.68
C PRO A 93 -10.20 -3.74 5.55
N VAL A 94 -9.38 -3.28 6.49
CA VAL A 94 -7.91 -3.48 6.43
C VAL A 94 -7.57 -4.97 6.49
N CYS A 95 -8.13 -5.70 7.45
CA CYS A 95 -7.94 -7.14 7.59
C CYS A 95 -8.37 -7.90 6.33
N HIS A 96 -9.53 -7.56 5.76
CA HIS A 96 -10.04 -8.21 4.55
C HIS A 96 -9.18 -7.92 3.31
N LEU A 97 -8.74 -6.67 3.13
CA LEU A 97 -7.99 -6.26 1.93
C LEU A 97 -6.53 -6.72 1.96
N LEU A 98 -5.91 -6.78 3.15
CA LEU A 98 -4.55 -7.30 3.32
C LEU A 98 -4.52 -8.82 3.53
N GLY A 99 -5.65 -9.44 3.85
CA GLY A 99 -5.75 -10.88 4.12
C GLY A 99 -5.09 -11.28 5.44
N VAL A 100 -5.15 -10.42 6.46
CA VAL A 100 -4.59 -10.65 7.80
C VAL A 100 -5.70 -10.66 8.85
N SER A 101 -5.51 -11.40 9.94
CA SER A 101 -6.46 -11.33 11.06
C SER A 101 -6.28 -10.03 11.86
N ASP A 102 -7.34 -9.64 12.57
CA ASP A 102 -7.32 -8.56 13.55
C ASP A 102 -6.31 -8.81 14.67
N VAL A 103 -6.20 -10.07 15.11
CA VAL A 103 -5.21 -10.50 16.10
C VAL A 103 -3.78 -10.30 15.59
N GLU A 104 -3.44 -10.83 14.42
CA GLU A 104 -2.09 -10.68 13.84
C GLU A 104 -1.74 -9.21 13.59
N LEU A 105 -2.70 -8.41 13.13
CA LEU A 105 -2.49 -6.99 12.91
C LEU A 105 -2.26 -6.25 14.23
N ASN A 106 -3.02 -6.57 15.28
CA ASN A 106 -2.81 -6.01 16.61
C ASN A 106 -1.44 -6.41 17.17
N GLU A 107 -1.03 -7.67 17.02
CA GLU A 107 0.29 -8.11 17.46
C GLU A 107 1.40 -7.38 16.71
N ALA A 108 1.29 -7.22 15.39
CA ALA A 108 2.28 -6.53 14.58
C ALA A 108 2.41 -5.04 14.92
N LEU A 109 1.32 -4.39 15.34
CA LEU A 109 1.30 -2.95 15.61
C LEU A 109 1.60 -2.61 17.07
N CYS A 110 1.14 -3.44 18.02
CA CYS A 110 1.12 -3.12 19.45
C CYS A 110 2.14 -3.92 20.27
N ARG A 111 2.83 -4.90 19.65
CA ARG A 111 3.80 -5.74 20.34
C ARG A 111 5.17 -5.66 19.68
N GLN A 112 6.21 -5.67 20.50
CA GLN A 112 7.60 -5.73 20.05
C GLN A 112 8.31 -6.89 20.72
N TYR A 113 9.00 -7.70 19.90
CA TYR A 113 9.83 -8.80 20.36
C TYR A 113 11.28 -8.32 20.50
N ILE A 114 11.86 -8.49 21.68
CA ILE A 114 13.20 -8.02 22.02
C ILE A 114 14.05 -9.22 22.42
N GLN A 115 15.22 -9.39 21.80
CA GLN A 115 16.17 -10.43 22.19
C GLN A 115 16.96 -9.99 23.43
N ALA A 116 16.64 -10.58 24.58
CA ALA A 116 17.23 -10.26 25.87
C ALA A 116 18.44 -11.17 26.15
N GLY A 117 19.52 -11.02 25.37
CA GLY A 117 20.79 -11.71 25.63
C GLY A 117 20.65 -13.23 25.82
N ARG A 118 20.88 -13.73 27.03
CA ARG A 118 20.77 -15.16 27.40
C ARG A 118 19.35 -15.62 27.79
N GLU A 119 18.43 -14.69 28.03
CA GLU A 119 17.07 -14.98 28.50
C GLU A 119 16.07 -15.23 27.36
N GLY A 120 16.52 -15.14 26.10
CA GLY A 120 15.70 -15.44 24.92
C GLY A 120 14.94 -14.22 24.39
N VAL A 121 13.83 -14.47 23.68
CA VAL A 121 12.99 -13.42 23.10
C VAL A 121 11.88 -13.05 24.09
N VAL A 122 11.84 -11.78 24.50
CA VAL A 122 10.82 -11.23 25.40
C VAL A 122 9.86 -10.38 24.59
N GLN A 123 8.57 -10.61 24.77
CA GLN A 123 7.51 -9.79 24.19
C GLN A 123 7.20 -8.60 25.10
N ARG A 124 7.15 -7.40 24.54
CA ARG A 124 6.77 -6.17 25.23
C ARG A 124 5.59 -5.50 24.52
N GLN A 125 4.62 -5.03 25.28
CA GLN A 125 3.54 -4.17 24.77
C GLN A 125 4.05 -2.74 24.55
N LEU A 126 3.57 -2.12 23.47
CA LEU A 126 3.87 -0.75 23.11
C LEU A 126 2.82 0.20 23.71
N ASP A 127 3.26 1.40 24.05
CA ASP A 127 2.36 2.51 24.36
C ASP A 127 1.68 3.02 23.07
N GLY A 128 0.63 3.84 23.22
CA GLY A 128 -0.13 4.33 22.07
C GLY A 128 0.71 5.10 21.05
N GLU A 129 1.63 5.95 21.52
CA GLU A 129 2.51 6.72 20.63
C GLU A 129 3.40 5.81 19.77
N LYS A 130 3.98 4.76 20.38
CA LYS A 130 4.77 3.76 19.64
C LYS A 130 3.90 2.92 18.72
N ALA A 131 2.67 2.56 19.12
CA ALA A 131 1.74 1.84 18.25
C ALA A 131 1.37 2.67 17.00
N TYR A 132 1.15 3.98 17.15
CA TYR A 132 0.96 4.89 16.00
C TYR A 132 2.20 4.94 15.10
N LYS A 133 3.40 5.02 15.67
CA LYS A 133 4.64 4.99 14.89
C LYS A 133 4.82 3.66 14.14
N SER A 134 4.47 2.54 14.76
CA SER A 134 4.45 1.23 14.12
C SER A 134 3.47 1.19 12.94
N LEU A 135 2.28 1.77 13.10
CA LEU A 135 1.29 1.88 12.03
C LEU A 135 1.79 2.73 10.86
N GLU A 136 2.38 3.88 11.13
CA GLU A 136 2.99 4.70 10.08
C GLU A 136 4.11 3.97 9.34
N ALA A 137 4.98 3.28 10.09
CA ALA A 137 6.06 2.50 9.52
C ALA A 137 5.52 1.37 8.63
N LEU A 138 4.46 0.69 9.07
CA LEU A 138 3.77 -0.35 8.29
C LEU A 138 3.20 0.23 6.99
N ILE A 139 2.47 1.36 7.06
CA ILE A 139 1.91 2.05 5.89
C ILE A 139 3.02 2.39 4.89
N LYS A 140 4.12 2.99 5.37
CA LYS A 140 5.28 3.36 4.54
C LYS A 140 5.94 2.13 3.91
N ALA A 141 6.08 1.04 4.67
CA ALA A 141 6.67 -0.21 4.19
C ALA A 141 5.82 -0.86 3.09
N ILE A 142 4.50 -0.95 3.29
CA ILE A 142 3.57 -1.51 2.31
C ILE A 142 3.56 -0.65 1.04
N TYR A 143 3.49 0.69 1.18
CA TYR A 143 3.54 1.59 0.02
C TYR A 143 4.86 1.46 -0.75
N GLY A 144 6.00 1.43 -0.04
CA GLY A 144 7.32 1.21 -0.64
C GLY A 144 7.43 -0.12 -1.37
N GLY A 145 6.85 -1.19 -0.80
CA GLY A 145 6.75 -2.50 -1.46
C GLY A 145 5.88 -2.47 -2.71
N LEU A 146 4.72 -1.81 -2.66
CA LEU A 146 3.83 -1.63 -3.81
C LEU A 146 4.53 -0.85 -4.93
N PHE A 147 5.19 0.26 -4.59
CA PHE A 147 5.94 1.06 -5.56
C PHE A 147 7.07 0.25 -6.20
N SER A 148 7.85 -0.48 -5.39
CA SER A 148 8.90 -1.36 -5.90
C SER A 148 8.35 -2.42 -6.83
N TYR A 149 7.21 -3.04 -6.49
CA TYR A 149 6.51 -3.98 -7.36
C TYR A 149 6.11 -3.35 -8.69
N LEU A 150 5.54 -2.14 -8.68
CA LEU A 150 5.15 -1.43 -9.90
C LEU A 150 6.36 -1.17 -10.80
N VAL A 151 7.48 -0.67 -10.25
CA VAL A 151 8.71 -0.44 -11.01
C VAL A 151 9.23 -1.74 -11.64
N HIS A 152 9.29 -2.84 -10.89
CA HIS A 152 9.70 -4.14 -11.42
C HIS A 152 8.77 -4.61 -12.54
N ARG A 153 7.45 -4.49 -12.37
CA ARG A 153 6.48 -4.90 -13.40
C ARG A 153 6.57 -4.06 -14.67
N ILE A 154 6.81 -2.75 -14.53
CA ILE A 154 7.04 -1.86 -15.67
C ILE A 154 8.32 -2.27 -16.40
N ASN A 155 9.41 -2.47 -15.66
CA ASN A 155 10.69 -2.91 -16.22
C ASN A 155 10.56 -4.25 -16.94
N ASP A 156 9.84 -5.23 -16.37
CA ASP A 156 9.54 -6.51 -17.03
C ASP A 156 8.79 -6.32 -18.35
N SER A 157 7.82 -5.39 -18.39
CA SER A 157 6.98 -5.14 -19.57
C SER A 157 7.73 -4.46 -20.71
N ILE A 158 8.80 -3.72 -20.40
CA ILE A 158 9.65 -3.00 -21.36
C ILE A 158 10.87 -3.84 -21.74
N SER A 159 11.30 -4.77 -20.87
CA SER A 159 12.49 -5.58 -21.08
C SER A 159 12.41 -6.33 -22.42
N TYR A 160 13.34 -6.01 -23.31
CA TYR A 160 13.51 -6.73 -24.56
C TYR A 160 14.18 -8.07 -24.22
N LYS A 161 13.41 -9.16 -24.28
CA LYS A 161 14.00 -10.50 -24.28
C LYS A 161 14.62 -10.69 -25.65
N ASP A 162 15.94 -10.58 -25.73
CA ASP A 162 16.68 -11.01 -26.91
C ASP A 162 16.33 -12.50 -27.09
N ASN A 163 15.63 -12.85 -28.17
CA ASN A 163 15.34 -14.25 -28.46
C ASN A 163 16.69 -14.98 -28.50
N GLU A 164 16.84 -16.03 -27.70
CA GLU A 164 18.03 -16.90 -27.62
C GLU A 164 18.26 -17.71 -28.92
N ASN A 165 18.35 -17.01 -30.04
CA ASN A 165 18.85 -17.53 -31.30
C ASN A 165 19.35 -16.36 -32.14
N THR A 166 20.59 -15.91 -31.91
CA THR A 166 21.50 -15.41 -32.96
C THR A 166 22.84 -14.97 -32.38
N ASP A 167 23.86 -15.79 -32.66
CA ASP A 167 25.27 -15.43 -32.86
C ASP A 167 26.02 -14.69 -31.74
N ALA A 168 27.05 -15.37 -31.22
CA ALA A 168 28.03 -14.92 -30.22
C ALA A 168 28.87 -13.66 -30.57
N TRP A 169 28.49 -12.92 -31.63
CA TRP A 169 29.20 -11.74 -32.13
C TRP A 169 28.36 -10.45 -32.10
N ARG A 170 27.11 -10.46 -31.60
CA ARG A 170 26.32 -9.24 -31.44
C ARG A 170 26.86 -8.38 -30.30
N ARG A 171 27.20 -7.13 -30.64
CA ARG A 171 27.64 -6.07 -29.71
C ARG A 171 26.51 -5.77 -28.71
N PRO A 172 26.82 -5.35 -27.46
CA PRO A 172 25.79 -4.91 -26.53
C PRO A 172 24.98 -3.79 -27.19
N VAL A 173 23.65 -3.94 -27.18
CA VAL A 173 22.74 -2.90 -27.68
C VAL A 173 23.03 -1.60 -26.94
N ALA A 174 23.32 -0.53 -27.69
CA ALA A 174 23.56 0.78 -27.09
C ALA A 174 22.26 1.26 -26.45
N SER A 175 22.29 1.60 -25.17
CA SER A 175 21.17 2.20 -24.44
C SER A 175 21.44 3.68 -24.19
N ILE A 176 20.38 4.49 -24.23
CA ILE A 176 20.43 5.91 -23.85
C ILE A 176 19.71 6.03 -22.51
N GLY A 177 20.46 6.36 -21.46
CA GLY A 177 19.88 6.72 -20.16
C GLY A 177 19.41 8.17 -20.20
N VAL A 178 18.13 8.39 -19.91
CA VAL A 178 17.58 9.73 -19.65
C VAL A 178 17.51 9.89 -18.13
N LEU A 179 18.15 10.92 -17.60
CA LEU A 179 18.12 11.28 -16.18
C LEU A 179 17.22 12.52 -16.03
N ASP A 180 16.14 12.38 -15.27
CA ASP A 180 15.24 13.44 -14.84
C ASP A 180 15.34 13.61 -13.32
#